data_AF-A0A383C8U8-F1
#
_entry.id   AF-A0A383C8U8-F1
#
_cell.length_a   1.000
_cell.length_b   1.000
_cell.length_c   1.000
_cell.angle_alpha   90.00
_cell.angle_beta   90.00
_cell.angle_gamma   90.00
#
_symmetry.space_group_name_H-M   'P 1'
#
loop_
_entity.id
_entity.type
_entity.pdbx_description
1 polymer ?
#
loop_
_entity_poly.entity_id
_entity_poly.type
_entity_poly.pdbx_seq_one_letter_code
_entity_poly.pdbx_strand_id
1 'polypeptide(L)'
;GGGVPSTHSSTDGGAHGIKAADMAWSIEALDGSIEAATGQFLVGETAADHVGTLTAVVDGSGDELRSTVRVRVLGRSSWAEDFEGMSTDKGKDRAHAHWIGAGGKFFVRDQEGSRVLMKTEAPRGLQRSDVYIGPPDLSGYTVQADLMGVKRKRNRPDMGLIAQRYTLDMQGNHQRLQIRTWAAALRMAKTVDFPWEMEVWYTAKMRVDIEAGKAIVRGKVWRRDEDEPEQWTNTAENPLP
;
A
#
# COMPACT_ATOMS: atom_id res chain seq x y z
N GLY A 1 -36.09 -3.06 22.51
CA GLY A 1 -35.29 -4.04 23.28
C GLY A 1 -34.79 -5.06 22.29
N GLY A 2 -33.50 -5.32 22.14
CA GLY A 2 -32.42 -5.35 23.12
C GLY A 2 -31.79 -6.73 22.98
N GLY A 3 -31.07 -6.94 21.87
CA GLY A 3 -30.41 -8.21 21.56
C GLY A 3 -29.13 -8.34 22.37
N VAL A 4 -29.06 -9.39 23.18
CA VAL A 4 -27.89 -9.76 23.99
C VAL A 4 -26.80 -10.32 23.06
N PRO A 5 -25.54 -9.88 23.18
CA PRO A 5 -24.45 -10.47 22.40
C PRO A 5 -24.05 -11.83 22.98
N SER A 6 -23.88 -12.82 22.10
CA SER A 6 -23.36 -14.14 22.43
C SER A 6 -21.88 -14.06 22.80
N THR A 7 -21.58 -14.21 24.08
CA THR A 7 -20.24 -14.47 24.61
C THR A 7 -19.94 -15.96 24.48
N HIS A 8 -18.88 -16.31 23.74
CA HIS A 8 -18.31 -17.65 23.81
C HIS A 8 -17.48 -17.75 25.11
N SER A 9 -18.06 -18.35 26.15
CA SER A 9 -17.31 -18.84 27.30
C SER A 9 -16.95 -20.31 27.09
N SER A 10 -15.66 -20.59 26.95
CA SER A 10 -15.10 -21.94 27.06
C SER A 10 -14.71 -22.16 28.52
N THR A 11 -15.41 -23.05 29.23
CA THR A 11 -15.03 -23.50 30.58
C THR A 11 -14.35 -24.87 30.56
N ASP A 12 -13.26 -24.94 31.33
CA ASP A 12 -12.66 -26.09 32.01
C ASP A 12 -12.03 -27.25 31.23
N GLY A 13 -10.72 -27.08 31.00
CA GLY A 13 -9.69 -28.10 31.17
C GLY A 13 -8.44 -27.38 31.69
N GLY A 14 -7.85 -27.85 32.79
CA GLY A 14 -6.75 -27.17 33.51
C GLY A 14 -5.55 -26.80 32.64
N ALA A 15 -5.57 -25.59 32.09
CA ALA A 15 -4.45 -24.94 31.46
C ALA A 15 -4.21 -23.64 32.23
N HIS A 16 -3.06 -23.53 32.89
CA HIS A 16 -2.54 -22.25 33.32
C HIS A 16 -2.25 -21.43 32.05
N GLY A 17 -3.26 -20.73 31.53
CA GLY A 17 -3.10 -19.83 30.40
C GLY A 17 -2.12 -18.73 30.80
N ILE A 18 -1.05 -18.57 30.03
CA ILE A 18 -0.07 -17.51 30.26
C ILE A 18 -0.79 -16.17 30.09
N LYS A 19 -0.81 -15.35 31.14
CA LYS A 19 -1.41 -14.00 31.08
C LYS A 19 -0.38 -13.01 30.59
N ALA A 20 -0.82 -11.93 29.95
CA ALA A 20 0.06 -10.86 29.49
C ALA A 20 0.90 -10.25 30.62
N ALA A 21 0.34 -10.14 31.82
CA ALA A 21 1.02 -9.67 33.03
C ALA A 21 2.17 -10.58 33.49
N ASP A 22 2.17 -11.85 33.06
CA ASP A 22 3.22 -12.82 33.36
C ASP A 22 4.31 -12.86 32.26
N MET A 23 4.25 -11.95 31.29
CA MET A 23 5.18 -11.86 30.17
C MET A 23 6.09 -10.63 30.29
N ALA A 24 7.34 -10.78 29.86
CA ALA A 24 8.22 -9.67 29.53
C ALA A 24 7.99 -9.23 28.08
N TRP A 25 7.81 -7.94 27.87
CA TRP A 25 7.52 -7.35 26.56
C TRP A 25 8.68 -6.47 26.10
N SER A 26 9.01 -6.55 24.81
CA SER A 26 9.95 -5.62 24.18
C SER A 26 9.52 -5.24 22.77
N ILE A 27 9.94 -4.05 22.34
CA ILE A 27 9.73 -3.54 20.99
C ILE A 27 11.07 -3.18 20.36
N GLU A 28 11.16 -3.34 19.04
CA GLU A 28 12.30 -2.89 18.23
C GLU A 28 11.77 -2.08 17.06
N ALA A 29 12.32 -0.89 16.85
CA ALA A 29 11.93 0.03 15.76
C ALA A 29 10.42 0.35 15.70
N LEU A 30 9.72 0.25 16.84
CA LEU A 30 8.37 0.76 17.03
C LEU A 30 8.41 2.04 17.84
N ASP A 31 7.62 3.04 17.42
CA ASP A 31 7.39 4.27 18.15
C ASP A 31 6.13 4.11 19.01
N GLY A 32 6.32 3.89 20.30
CA GLY A 32 5.26 3.64 21.26
C GLY A 32 5.73 2.93 22.52
N SER A 33 4.78 2.37 23.27
CA SER A 33 5.04 1.62 24.51
C SER A 33 4.08 0.45 24.64
N ILE A 34 4.39 -0.50 25.53
CA ILE A 34 3.51 -1.63 25.85
C ILE A 34 3.02 -1.49 27.28
N GLU A 35 1.72 -1.60 27.48
CA GLU A 35 1.13 -1.75 28.81
C GLU A 35 1.35 -3.20 29.29
N ALA A 36 2.31 -3.40 30.20
CA ALA A 36 2.75 -4.73 30.61
C ALA A 36 1.62 -5.62 31.18
N ALA A 37 0.62 -5.03 31.84
CA ALA A 37 -0.49 -5.79 32.43
C ALA A 37 -1.43 -6.41 31.38
N THR A 38 -1.58 -5.76 30.23
CA THR A 38 -2.54 -6.13 29.18
C THR A 38 -1.85 -6.65 27.92
N GLY A 39 -0.56 -6.35 27.74
CA GLY A 39 0.18 -6.57 26.49
C GLY A 39 -0.24 -5.61 25.37
N GLN A 40 -1.02 -4.57 25.68
CA GLN A 40 -1.49 -3.62 24.68
C GLN A 40 -0.35 -2.71 24.22
N PHE A 41 -0.09 -2.69 22.91
CA PHE A 41 0.81 -1.71 22.30
C PHE A 41 0.07 -0.38 22.09
N LEU A 42 0.62 0.68 22.66
CA LEU A 42 0.17 2.06 22.54
C LEU A 42 1.12 2.78 21.58
N VAL A 43 0.61 3.11 20.40
CA VAL A 43 1.34 3.88 19.38
C VAL A 43 1.61 5.29 19.90
N GLY A 44 2.82 5.82 19.67
CA GLY A 44 3.14 7.21 20.00
C GLY A 44 2.20 8.19 19.29
N GLU A 45 1.75 9.24 19.99
CA GLU A 45 0.73 10.17 19.47
C GLU A 45 1.13 10.84 18.14
N THR A 46 2.44 11.04 17.93
CA THR A 46 3.00 11.65 16.72
C THR A 46 3.74 10.66 15.83
N ALA A 47 3.57 9.35 16.06
CA ALA A 47 4.29 8.33 15.33
C ALA A 47 3.94 8.37 13.84
N ALA A 48 4.96 8.49 13.00
CA ALA A 48 4.82 8.33 11.55
C ALA A 48 4.59 6.85 11.18
N ASP A 49 4.25 6.58 9.92
CA ASP A 49 4.12 5.21 9.41
C ASP A 49 5.45 4.47 9.53
N HIS A 50 5.46 3.36 10.26
CA HIS A 50 6.69 2.62 10.54
C HIS A 50 6.43 1.11 10.68
N VAL A 51 7.53 0.36 10.72
CA VAL A 51 7.53 -1.08 10.91
C VAL A 51 8.57 -1.44 11.93
N GLY A 52 8.19 -2.30 12.87
CA GLY A 52 9.09 -2.83 13.86
C GLY A 52 8.65 -4.22 14.31
N THR A 53 9.22 -4.68 15.40
CA THR A 53 8.86 -5.95 16.02
C THR A 53 8.36 -5.75 17.43
N LEU A 54 7.49 -6.66 17.85
CA LEU A 54 7.03 -6.79 19.22
C LEU A 54 7.35 -8.22 19.65
N THR A 55 8.02 -8.36 20.78
CA THR A 55 8.44 -9.64 21.34
C THR A 55 7.82 -9.84 22.71
N ALA A 56 7.22 -11.01 22.92
CA ALA A 56 6.77 -11.51 24.20
C ALA A 56 7.69 -12.63 24.66
N VAL A 57 8.11 -12.58 25.93
CA VAL A 57 8.97 -13.57 26.57
C VAL A 57 8.29 -14.04 27.85
N VAL A 58 8.29 -15.35 28.11
CA VAL A 58 7.76 -15.96 29.32
C VAL A 58 8.81 -16.87 29.91
N ASP A 59 9.19 -16.57 31.15
CA ASP A 59 10.07 -17.41 31.95
C ASP A 59 9.22 -18.42 32.71
N GLY A 60 9.37 -19.70 32.38
CA GLY A 60 8.70 -20.82 33.03
C GLY A 60 9.66 -21.69 33.84
N SER A 61 9.15 -22.78 34.41
CA SER A 61 9.97 -23.81 35.09
C SER A 61 10.82 -24.67 34.13
N GLY A 62 10.89 -24.28 32.85
CA GLY A 62 11.64 -24.94 31.78
C GLY A 62 12.37 -23.89 30.93
N ASP A 63 12.46 -24.09 29.62
CA ASP A 63 13.11 -23.12 28.72
C ASP A 63 12.27 -21.85 28.52
N GLU A 64 12.95 -20.73 28.23
CA GLU A 64 12.33 -19.45 27.86
C GLU A 64 11.44 -19.64 26.63
N LEU A 65 10.16 -19.25 26.73
CA LEU A 65 9.27 -19.19 25.58
C LEU A 65 9.28 -17.77 25.00
N ARG A 66 9.67 -17.65 23.73
CA ARG A 66 9.75 -16.38 23.01
C ARG A 66 8.88 -16.39 21.76
N SER A 67 8.12 -15.33 21.55
CA SER A 67 7.41 -15.08 20.30
C SER A 67 7.63 -13.65 19.83
N THR A 68 8.02 -13.48 18.57
CA THR A 68 8.23 -12.18 17.94
C THR A 68 7.28 -12.03 16.75
N VAL A 69 6.56 -10.92 16.72
CA VAL A 69 5.68 -10.54 15.60
C VAL A 69 6.21 -9.27 14.94
N ARG A 70 5.96 -9.14 13.64
CA ARG A 70 6.22 -7.90 12.90
C ARG A 70 4.97 -7.04 12.92
N VAL A 71 5.11 -5.80 13.38
CA VAL A 71 4.02 -4.84 13.50
C VAL A 71 4.22 -3.71 12.50
N ARG A 72 3.15 -3.31 11.83
CA ARG A 72 3.12 -2.14 10.95
C ARG A 72 2.14 -1.13 11.52
N VAL A 73 2.64 0.06 11.81
CA VAL A 73 1.86 1.20 12.26
C VAL A 73 1.60 2.10 11.07
N LEU A 74 0.34 2.45 10.85
CA LEU A 74 -0.09 3.29 9.74
C LEU A 74 -1.01 4.39 10.26
N GLY A 75 -0.67 5.63 9.95
CA GLY A 75 -1.49 6.80 10.13
C GLY A 75 -2.69 6.80 9.18
N ARG A 76 -3.69 7.60 9.55
CA ARG A 76 -4.92 7.81 8.78
C ARG A 76 -4.98 9.19 8.10
N SER A 77 -3.91 9.98 8.21
CA SER A 77 -3.83 11.30 7.61
C SER A 77 -3.56 11.23 6.11
N SER A 78 -4.02 12.24 5.39
CA SER A 78 -3.51 12.50 4.04
C SER A 78 -2.01 12.74 4.14
N TRP A 79 -1.24 12.09 3.26
CA TRP A 79 0.21 12.26 3.20
C TRP A 79 0.67 12.36 1.74
N ALA A 80 1.84 12.94 1.56
CA ALA A 80 2.56 13.04 0.30
C ALA A 80 3.99 12.53 0.51
N GLU A 81 4.55 11.91 -0.51
CA GLU A 81 5.93 11.41 -0.51
C GLU A 81 6.57 11.78 -1.84
N ASP A 82 7.67 12.52 -1.77
CA ASP A 82 8.50 12.93 -2.90
C ASP A 82 9.82 12.15 -2.98
N PHE A 83 10.10 11.27 -2.01
CA PHE A 83 11.30 10.46 -1.87
C PHE A 83 12.60 11.25 -1.61
N GLU A 84 12.55 12.58 -1.48
CA GLU A 84 13.73 13.44 -1.28
C GLU A 84 14.40 13.17 0.07
N GLY A 85 13.62 12.75 1.07
CA GLY A 85 14.11 12.34 2.39
C GLY A 85 14.80 10.98 2.43
N MET A 86 14.78 10.20 1.34
CA MET A 86 15.32 8.82 1.33
C MET A 86 16.68 8.70 0.67
N SER A 87 17.53 7.82 1.19
CA SER A 87 18.87 7.57 0.64
C SER A 87 18.81 6.98 -0.78
N THR A 88 19.78 7.35 -1.63
CA THR A 88 20.03 6.69 -2.92
C THR A 88 21.24 5.73 -2.85
N ASP A 89 21.87 5.59 -1.68
CA ASP A 89 23.00 4.70 -1.47
C ASP A 89 22.59 3.24 -1.61
N LYS A 90 23.32 2.48 -2.41
CA LYS A 90 23.07 1.06 -2.62
C LYS A 90 23.01 0.31 -1.28
N GLY A 91 21.89 -0.37 -1.04
CA GLY A 91 21.62 -1.12 0.18
C GLY A 91 20.79 -0.35 1.22
N LYS A 92 20.70 0.97 1.09
CA LYS A 92 19.85 1.87 1.89
C LYS A 92 18.77 2.57 1.06
N ASP A 93 18.79 2.33 -0.23
CA ASP A 93 17.94 2.86 -1.30
C ASP A 93 16.58 2.18 -1.43
N ARG A 94 16.07 1.57 -0.36
CA ARG A 94 14.80 0.81 -0.42
C ARG A 94 13.61 1.74 -0.21
N ALA A 95 12.48 1.37 -0.81
CA ALA A 95 11.19 1.95 -0.45
C ALA A 95 10.92 1.83 1.06
N HIS A 96 10.04 2.68 1.58
CA HIS A 96 9.49 2.58 2.93
C HIS A 96 9.10 1.16 3.30
N ALA A 97 9.56 0.68 4.46
CA ALA A 97 9.35 -0.70 4.90
C ALA A 97 7.87 -1.05 5.13
N HIS A 98 7.01 -0.04 5.35
CA HIS A 98 5.56 -0.20 5.52
C HIS A 98 4.80 -0.34 4.19
N TRP A 99 5.45 -0.13 3.03
CA TRP A 99 4.85 -0.30 1.69
C TRP A 99 4.91 -1.76 1.26
N ILE A 100 3.75 -2.42 1.22
CA ILE A 100 3.67 -3.86 0.89
C ILE A 100 3.94 -4.04 -0.59
N GLY A 101 4.77 -5.02 -0.94
CA GLY A 101 5.09 -5.37 -2.33
C GLY A 101 6.24 -4.57 -2.95
N ALA A 102 6.69 -3.49 -2.30
CA ALA A 102 7.81 -2.68 -2.77
C ALA A 102 9.19 -3.31 -2.49
N GLY A 103 9.30 -4.01 -1.34
CA GLY A 103 10.55 -4.58 -0.85
C GLY A 103 11.27 -5.47 -1.89
N GLY A 104 12.55 -5.17 -2.14
CA GLY A 104 13.41 -5.93 -3.04
C GLY A 104 13.12 -5.75 -4.54
N LYS A 105 12.17 -4.88 -4.91
CA LYS A 105 11.76 -4.64 -6.31
C LYS A 105 11.78 -3.17 -6.71
N PHE A 106 11.66 -2.27 -5.74
CA PHE A 106 11.67 -0.82 -5.95
C PHE A 106 12.78 -0.18 -5.13
N PHE A 107 13.46 0.78 -5.75
CA PHE A 107 14.59 1.46 -5.16
C PHE A 107 14.56 2.96 -5.49
N VAL A 108 15.01 3.77 -4.53
CA VAL A 108 15.12 5.22 -4.67
C VAL A 108 16.32 5.55 -5.54
N ARG A 109 16.12 6.38 -6.56
CA ARG A 109 17.14 6.74 -7.55
C ARG A 109 17.07 8.22 -7.84
N ASP A 110 18.23 8.81 -8.13
CA ASP A 110 18.28 10.14 -8.73
C ASP A 110 17.82 10.05 -10.20
N GLN A 111 16.91 10.93 -10.59
CA GLN A 111 16.38 11.10 -11.94
C GLN A 111 16.13 12.59 -12.16
N GLU A 112 16.81 13.19 -13.13
CA GLU A 112 16.62 14.61 -13.51
C GLU A 112 16.75 15.61 -12.34
N GLY A 113 17.54 15.29 -11.31
CA GLY A 113 17.74 16.14 -10.15
C GLY A 113 16.71 15.96 -9.03
N SER A 114 15.80 14.99 -9.16
CA SER A 114 14.86 14.56 -8.11
C SER A 114 15.07 13.09 -7.75
N ARG A 115 14.58 12.68 -6.58
CA ARG A 115 14.55 11.29 -6.16
C ARG A 115 13.23 10.64 -6.56
N VAL A 116 13.33 9.44 -7.12
CA VAL A 116 12.16 8.69 -7.61
C VAL A 116 12.19 7.27 -7.12
N LEU A 117 11.02 6.70 -6.87
CA LEU A 117 10.89 5.28 -6.61
C LEU A 117 10.87 4.49 -7.93
N MET A 118 12.03 3.92 -8.28
CA MET A 118 12.20 3.18 -9.53
C MET A 118 11.96 1.69 -9.33
N LYS A 119 11.03 1.12 -10.11
CA LYS A 119 10.92 -0.33 -10.26
C LYS A 119 12.09 -0.87 -11.08
N THR A 120 12.86 -1.80 -10.51
CA THR A 120 13.94 -2.47 -11.24
C THR A 120 13.44 -3.73 -11.96
N GLU A 121 14.29 -4.23 -12.85
CA GLU A 121 14.05 -5.51 -13.52
C GLU A 121 14.08 -6.64 -12.49
N ALA A 122 13.03 -7.47 -12.49
CA ALA A 122 13.00 -8.65 -11.66
C ALA A 122 14.13 -9.60 -12.12
N PRO A 123 15.00 -10.09 -11.20
CA PRO A 123 16.08 -11.02 -11.55
C PRO A 123 15.57 -12.31 -12.19
N ARG A 124 14.36 -12.76 -11.80
CA ARG A 124 13.64 -13.92 -12.33
C ARG A 124 12.13 -13.69 -12.19
N GLY A 125 11.34 -14.32 -13.06
CA GLY A 125 9.88 -14.35 -12.95
C GLY A 125 9.16 -13.16 -13.60
N LEU A 126 7.96 -12.86 -13.13
CA LEU A 126 7.09 -11.82 -13.68
C LEU A 126 7.66 -10.43 -13.41
N GLN A 127 7.65 -9.58 -14.43
CA GLN A 127 8.04 -8.17 -14.32
C GLN A 127 6.94 -7.28 -13.72
N ARG A 128 5.83 -7.86 -13.25
CA ARG A 128 4.71 -7.15 -12.62
C ARG A 128 4.90 -7.07 -11.11
N SER A 129 4.60 -5.90 -10.54
CA SER A 129 4.55 -5.69 -9.11
C SER A 129 3.45 -4.70 -8.78
N ASP A 130 2.72 -4.96 -7.71
CA ASP A 130 1.79 -4.02 -7.11
C ASP A 130 2.35 -3.57 -5.76
N VAL A 131 2.21 -2.28 -5.45
CA VAL A 131 2.61 -1.71 -4.17
C VAL A 131 1.36 -1.20 -3.46
N TYR A 132 1.16 -1.66 -2.23
CA TYR A 132 0.01 -1.29 -1.41
C TYR A 132 0.45 -0.44 -0.23
N ILE A 133 -0.22 0.69 -0.06
CA ILE A 133 0.11 1.72 0.92
C ILE A 133 -1.15 2.11 1.67
N GLY A 134 -0.99 2.43 2.96
CA GLY A 134 -2.08 2.83 3.84
C GLY A 134 -2.92 1.68 4.40
N PRO A 135 -3.84 1.99 5.33
CA PRO A 135 -4.75 1.01 5.91
C PRO A 135 -5.70 0.37 4.89
N PRO A 136 -6.05 -0.92 5.05
CA PRO A 136 -6.92 -1.64 4.11
C PRO A 136 -8.38 -1.18 4.14
N ASP A 137 -8.79 -0.42 5.16
CA ASP A 137 -10.14 0.09 5.38
C ASP A 137 -10.30 1.58 4.99
N LEU A 138 -9.28 2.18 4.36
CA LEU A 138 -9.41 3.52 3.79
C LEU A 138 -10.50 3.57 2.72
N SER A 139 -11.29 4.64 2.73
CA SER A 139 -12.35 4.91 1.75
C SER A 139 -12.47 6.41 1.49
N GLY A 140 -13.14 6.77 0.38
CA GLY A 140 -13.42 8.19 0.06
C GLY A 140 -12.19 9.03 -0.31
N TYR A 141 -11.05 8.39 -0.58
CA TYR A 141 -9.79 9.07 -0.89
C TYR A 141 -9.55 9.19 -2.40
N THR A 142 -8.72 10.16 -2.76
CA THR A 142 -8.12 10.31 -4.09
C THR A 142 -6.65 9.93 -3.99
N VAL A 143 -6.14 9.19 -4.96
CA VAL A 143 -4.70 8.91 -5.09
C VAL A 143 -4.17 9.62 -6.34
N GLN A 144 -2.97 10.20 -6.22
CA GLN A 144 -2.25 10.85 -7.31
C GLN A 144 -0.79 10.40 -7.25
N ALA A 145 -0.17 10.21 -8.41
CA ALA A 145 1.27 10.02 -8.52
C ALA A 145 1.79 10.51 -9.87
N ASP A 146 3.05 10.94 -9.88
CA ASP A 146 3.79 11.19 -11.11
C ASP A 146 4.47 9.90 -11.58
N LEU A 147 4.33 9.61 -12.86
CA LEU A 147 4.71 8.35 -13.48
C LEU A 147 5.53 8.61 -14.75
N MET A 148 6.63 7.89 -14.91
CA MET A 148 7.45 7.92 -16.12
C MET A 148 7.79 6.51 -16.58
N GLY A 149 7.38 6.19 -17.81
CA GLY A 149 7.69 4.92 -18.47
C GLY A 149 9.05 4.94 -19.15
N VAL A 150 9.93 3.99 -18.83
CA VAL A 150 11.22 3.85 -19.53
C VAL A 150 11.13 2.75 -20.57
N LYS A 151 11.41 3.10 -21.84
CA LYS A 151 11.42 2.14 -22.95
C LYS A 151 12.60 1.17 -22.81
N ARG A 152 12.34 -0.11 -23.07
CA ARG A 152 13.38 -1.15 -23.15
C ARG A 152 13.21 -1.96 -24.42
N LYS A 153 14.13 -1.77 -25.37
CA LYS A 153 14.03 -2.34 -26.72
C LYS A 153 12.68 -1.95 -27.35
N ARG A 154 11.84 -2.93 -27.70
CA ARG A 154 10.49 -2.72 -28.24
C ARG A 154 9.40 -2.62 -27.17
N ASN A 155 9.73 -2.90 -25.91
CA ASN A 155 8.75 -2.95 -24.84
C ASN A 155 8.61 -1.58 -24.18
N ARG A 156 7.35 -1.19 -24.01
CA ARG A 156 6.89 -0.06 -23.20
C ARG A 156 6.19 -0.63 -21.96
N PRO A 157 6.46 -0.12 -20.75
CA PRO A 157 5.87 -0.64 -19.53
C PRO A 157 4.38 -0.31 -19.44
N ASP A 158 3.66 -1.11 -18.67
CA ASP A 158 2.33 -0.76 -18.16
C ASP A 158 2.51 -0.28 -16.71
N MET A 159 1.80 0.79 -16.32
CA MET A 159 1.89 1.39 -14.99
C MET A 159 0.61 2.14 -14.64
N GLY A 160 0.43 2.48 -13.37
CA GLY A 160 -0.71 3.29 -12.98
C GLY A 160 -1.02 3.18 -11.49
N LEU A 161 -2.29 3.35 -11.16
CA LEU A 161 -2.76 3.52 -9.78
C LEU A 161 -3.70 2.39 -9.40
N ILE A 162 -3.63 2.01 -8.12
CA ILE A 162 -4.59 1.11 -7.50
C ILE A 162 -5.30 1.88 -6.39
N ALA A 163 -6.62 1.91 -6.44
CA ALA A 163 -7.45 2.53 -5.41
C ALA A 163 -8.71 1.69 -5.17
N GLN A 164 -8.99 1.37 -3.90
CA GLN A 164 -10.21 0.69 -3.49
C GLN A 164 -10.55 -0.57 -4.33
N ARG A 165 -9.53 -1.39 -4.63
CA ARG A 165 -9.58 -2.64 -5.45
C ARG A 165 -9.75 -2.44 -6.96
N TYR A 166 -9.72 -1.21 -7.44
CA TYR A 166 -9.69 -0.90 -8.87
C TYR A 166 -8.29 -0.49 -9.30
N THR A 167 -7.98 -0.71 -10.57
CA THR A 167 -6.73 -0.31 -11.22
C THR A 167 -7.03 0.65 -12.36
N LEU A 168 -6.35 1.80 -12.36
CA LEU A 168 -6.16 2.65 -13.52
C LEU A 168 -4.84 2.26 -14.17
N ASP A 169 -4.86 1.72 -15.39
CA ASP A 169 -3.70 1.14 -16.06
C ASP A 169 -3.38 1.87 -17.37
N MET A 170 -2.25 2.57 -17.38
CA MET A 170 -1.63 3.20 -18.54
C MET A 170 -0.80 2.15 -19.28
N GLN A 171 -1.33 1.60 -20.37
CA GLN A 171 -0.69 0.51 -21.08
C GLN A 171 0.26 1.04 -22.15
N GLY A 172 1.54 0.74 -21.99
CA GLY A 172 2.60 1.26 -22.84
C GLY A 172 2.57 0.66 -24.24
N ASN A 173 2.51 -0.67 -24.34
CA ASN A 173 2.57 -1.35 -25.64
C ASN A 173 1.27 -1.17 -26.45
N HIS A 174 0.13 -1.08 -25.74
CA HIS A 174 -1.17 -0.93 -26.37
C HIS A 174 -1.61 0.52 -26.54
N GLN A 175 -0.90 1.49 -25.92
CA GLN A 175 -1.19 2.92 -26.02
C GLN A 175 -2.64 3.23 -25.66
N ARG A 176 -3.08 2.72 -24.50
CA ARG A 176 -4.45 2.85 -24.00
C ARG A 176 -4.50 3.00 -22.50
N LEU A 177 -5.57 3.63 -22.01
CA LEU A 177 -5.88 3.76 -20.60
C LEU A 177 -7.04 2.83 -20.27
N GLN A 178 -6.86 1.95 -19.27
CA GLN A 178 -7.91 1.01 -18.86
C GLN A 178 -8.21 1.13 -17.37
N ILE A 179 -9.48 1.24 -17.03
CA ILE A 179 -9.97 1.01 -15.66
C ILE A 179 -10.46 -0.43 -15.58
N ARG A 180 -10.09 -1.17 -14.53
CA ARG A 180 -10.55 -2.56 -14.27
C ARG A 180 -10.47 -2.90 -12.78
N THR A 181 -11.04 -4.04 -12.37
CA THR A 181 -10.85 -4.61 -11.02
C THR A 181 -9.71 -5.63 -10.99
N TRP A 182 -9.69 -6.55 -11.95
CA TRP A 182 -8.68 -7.59 -12.05
C TRP A 182 -8.31 -7.83 -13.52
N ALA A 183 -7.01 -7.99 -13.79
CA ALA A 183 -6.51 -8.18 -15.16
C ALA A 183 -7.09 -9.43 -15.86
N ALA A 184 -7.53 -10.45 -15.09
CA ALA A 184 -8.16 -11.65 -15.64
C ALA A 184 -9.68 -11.55 -15.80
N ALA A 185 -10.32 -10.53 -15.21
CA ALA A 185 -11.77 -10.37 -15.20
C ALA A 185 -12.18 -8.96 -15.65
N LEU A 186 -12.46 -8.81 -16.95
CA LEU A 186 -12.72 -7.52 -17.59
C LEU A 186 -14.20 -7.06 -17.53
N ARG A 187 -14.99 -7.56 -16.58
CA ARG A 187 -16.46 -7.39 -16.58
C ARG A 187 -16.94 -5.93 -16.56
N MET A 188 -16.19 -5.05 -15.92
CA MET A 188 -16.49 -3.61 -15.81
C MET A 188 -15.41 -2.76 -16.48
N ALA A 189 -14.49 -3.41 -17.20
CA ALA A 189 -13.33 -2.73 -17.72
C ALA A 189 -13.74 -1.67 -18.75
N LYS A 190 -13.27 -0.44 -18.56
CA LYS A 190 -13.44 0.63 -19.55
C LYS A 190 -12.09 0.99 -20.12
N THR A 191 -11.99 0.95 -21.43
CA THR A 191 -10.78 1.27 -22.19
C THR A 191 -11.03 2.46 -23.09
N VAL A 192 -10.06 3.37 -23.12
CA VAL A 192 -9.99 4.49 -24.07
C VAL A 192 -8.60 4.50 -24.71
N ASP A 193 -8.51 4.96 -25.95
CA ASP A 193 -7.23 5.21 -26.59
C ASP A 193 -6.50 6.32 -25.84
N PHE A 194 -5.23 6.08 -25.55
CA PHE A 194 -4.41 7.01 -24.77
C PHE A 194 -2.96 6.87 -25.24
N PRO A 195 -2.59 7.56 -26.33
CA PRO A 195 -1.20 7.61 -26.76
C PRO A 195 -0.38 8.36 -25.70
N TRP A 196 0.71 7.75 -25.25
CA TRP A 196 1.60 8.35 -24.27
C TRP A 196 3.07 7.99 -24.55
N GLU A 197 3.91 8.95 -24.23
CA GLU A 197 5.32 8.94 -24.55
C GLU A 197 6.15 8.32 -23.41
N MET A 198 7.22 7.64 -23.80
CA MET A 198 8.20 7.12 -22.87
C MET A 198 9.19 8.23 -22.53
N GLU A 199 9.81 8.16 -21.36
CA GLU A 199 10.79 9.16 -20.89
C GLU A 199 10.15 10.56 -20.77
N VAL A 200 8.82 10.59 -20.55
CA VAL A 200 8.03 11.79 -20.27
C VAL A 200 7.24 11.55 -18.98
N TRP A 201 7.21 12.56 -18.12
CA TRP A 201 6.47 12.55 -16.86
C TRP A 201 4.99 12.84 -17.08
N TYR A 202 4.14 11.97 -16.53
CA TYR A 202 2.70 12.16 -16.48
C TYR A 202 2.23 12.16 -15.04
N THR A 203 1.28 13.02 -14.70
CA THR A 203 0.53 12.90 -13.45
C THR A 203 -0.71 12.05 -13.71
N ALA A 204 -0.87 11.00 -12.91
CA ALA A 204 -2.09 10.19 -12.89
C ALA A 204 -2.87 10.49 -11.60
N LYS A 205 -4.19 10.57 -11.71
CA LYS A 205 -5.12 10.75 -10.58
C LYS A 205 -6.27 9.78 -10.69
N MET A 206 -6.62 9.15 -9.58
CA MET A 206 -7.71 8.17 -9.48
C MET A 206 -8.56 8.40 -8.25
N ARG A 207 -9.88 8.29 -8.42
CA ARG A 207 -10.88 8.35 -7.35
C ARG A 207 -11.94 7.28 -7.56
N VAL A 208 -12.42 6.70 -6.47
CA VAL A 208 -13.53 5.75 -6.45
C VAL A 208 -14.58 6.27 -5.48
N ASP A 209 -15.79 6.48 -5.99
CA ASP A 209 -16.95 6.91 -5.21
C ASP A 209 -18.00 5.79 -5.23
N ILE A 210 -18.62 5.51 -4.08
CA ILE A 210 -19.75 4.58 -3.99
C ILE A 210 -21.03 5.41 -4.00
N GLU A 211 -21.80 5.29 -5.08
CA GLU A 211 -23.02 6.06 -5.34
C GLU A 211 -24.18 5.09 -5.59
N ALA A 212 -25.24 5.16 -4.77
CA ALA A 212 -26.44 4.32 -4.91
C ALA A 212 -26.17 2.81 -5.07
N GLY A 213 -25.19 2.27 -4.33
CA GLY A 213 -24.81 0.85 -4.36
C GLY A 213 -23.94 0.43 -5.55
N LYS A 214 -23.46 1.39 -6.36
CA LYS A 214 -22.52 1.18 -7.46
C LYS A 214 -21.20 1.89 -7.16
N ALA A 215 -20.10 1.39 -7.69
CA ALA A 215 -18.86 2.17 -7.70
C ALA A 215 -18.73 2.93 -9.02
N ILE A 216 -18.40 4.22 -8.91
CA ILE A 216 -17.98 5.07 -10.01
C ILE A 216 -16.48 5.30 -9.89
N VAL A 217 -15.74 4.75 -10.84
CA VAL A 217 -14.28 4.81 -10.87
C VAL A 217 -13.86 5.82 -11.91
N ARG A 218 -13.16 6.87 -11.46
CA ARG A 218 -12.74 7.99 -12.29
C ARG A 218 -11.23 8.06 -12.32
N GLY A 219 -10.64 8.17 -13.51
CA GLY A 219 -9.21 8.24 -13.72
C GLY A 219 -8.86 9.28 -14.76
N LYS A 220 -7.84 10.09 -14.49
CA LYS A 220 -7.29 11.04 -15.46
C LYS A 220 -5.77 11.07 -15.42
N VAL A 221 -5.20 11.34 -16.59
CA VAL A 221 -3.76 11.33 -16.82
C VAL A 221 -3.43 12.48 -17.76
N TRP A 222 -2.43 13.28 -17.41
CA TRP A 222 -1.95 14.42 -18.18
C TRP A 222 -0.43 14.54 -18.02
N ARG A 223 0.25 15.28 -18.91
CA ARG A 223 1.69 15.52 -18.73
C ARG A 223 1.89 16.35 -17.46
N ARG A 224 2.91 16.00 -16.65
CA ARG A 224 3.10 16.60 -15.32
C ARG A 224 3.19 18.13 -15.35
N ASP A 225 3.82 18.67 -16.40
CA ASP A 225 4.08 20.11 -16.52
C ASP A 225 2.92 20.87 -17.22
N GLU A 226 1.78 20.21 -17.44
CA GLU A 226 0.55 20.80 -17.96
C GLU A 226 -0.50 20.95 -16.85
N ASP A 227 -1.48 21.83 -17.04
CA ASP A 227 -2.58 22.02 -16.10
C ASP A 227 -3.43 20.75 -15.96
N GLU A 228 -3.89 20.49 -14.73
CA GLU A 228 -4.80 19.38 -14.45
C GLU A 228 -6.10 19.55 -15.26
N PRO A 229 -6.47 18.57 -16.12
CA PRO A 229 -7.68 18.70 -16.91
C PRO A 229 -8.92 18.65 -16.03
N GLU A 230 -9.91 19.49 -16.33
CA GLU A 230 -11.20 19.50 -15.63
C GLU A 230 -11.95 18.16 -15.79
N GLN A 231 -11.87 17.58 -16.99
CA GLN A 231 -12.57 16.35 -17.35
C GLN A 231 -11.76 15.11 -16.97
N TRP A 232 -12.47 14.04 -16.62
CA TRP A 232 -11.87 12.72 -16.40
C TRP A 232 -11.56 12.05 -17.73
N THR A 233 -10.31 11.63 -17.95
CA THR A 233 -9.89 10.91 -19.17
C THR A 233 -10.67 9.61 -19.37
N ASN A 234 -10.98 8.91 -18.27
CA ASN A 234 -11.75 7.66 -18.30
C ASN A 234 -12.64 7.54 -17.05
N THR A 235 -13.85 7.01 -17.24
CA THR A 235 -14.80 6.71 -16.16
C THR A 235 -15.42 5.34 -16.41
N ALA A 236 -15.46 4.52 -15.37
CA ALA A 236 -16.05 3.19 -15.42
C ALA A 236 -17.03 2.99 -14.27
N GLU A 237 -18.12 2.27 -14.53
CA GLU A 237 -19.12 1.92 -13.53
C GLU A 237 -19.01 0.44 -13.17
N ASN A 238 -19.04 0.13 -11.88
CA ASN A 238 -19.21 -1.22 -11.38
C ASN A 238 -20.57 -1.33 -10.65
N PRO A 239 -21.56 -2.03 -11.22
CA PRO A 239 -22.86 -2.23 -10.58
C PRO A 239 -22.82 -3.22 -9.40
N LEU A 240 -21.71 -3.93 -9.20
CA LEU A 240 -21.48 -4.93 -8.15
C LEU A 240 -20.12 -4.63 -7.48
N PRO A 241 -20.02 -3.55 -6.67
CA PRO A 241 -18.78 -3.12 -6.04
C PRO A 241 -18.11 -4.20 -5.18
#